data_AF-A0A938NBE7-F1
#
_entry.id   AF-A0A938NBE7-F1
#
_cell.length_a   1.000
_cell.length_b   1.000
_cell.length_c   1.000
_cell.angle_alpha   90.00
_cell.angle_beta   90.00
_cell.angle_gamma   90.00
#
_symmetry.space_group_name_H-M   'P 1'
#
loop_
_entity.id
_entity.type
_entity.pdbx_description
1 polymer ?
#
loop_
_entity_poly.entity_id
_entity_poly.type
_entity_poly.pdbx_seq_one_letter_code
_entity_poly.pdbx_strand_id
1 'polypeptide(L)'
;MDLELHQLDRRYEALRTTSRERDSRVVASLARDGQQLPVVVIAATDAGRYILVDGYKRVRGLHRLGQDLVRATCWDLPEPEALLLGRLMRAAEGESVLEQAWLVRELQERFGLSLEDLARRFGRSPSWVSRRLGLAATLPDTIQQLVRDGKLSPHAAMKHLLPLARANRAGAIALAEALAPLRPSTRQTALLCAAFARGSEASREQLLLHPELLLRASEPRGDKPDDPAQELERDVGAVGGIARRALGRVRGGVVQQLLPPEQARLRRTAAGARRDVEHLVSTIEKEVPDVG
;
A
#
# COMPACT_ATOMS: atom_id res chain seq x y z
N MET A 1 -17.52 -24.39 4.43
CA MET A 1 -18.36 -24.36 5.65
C MET A 1 -18.81 -22.93 5.88
N ASP A 2 -19.96 -22.72 6.50
CA ASP A 2 -20.40 -21.39 6.91
C ASP A 2 -20.19 -21.27 8.43
N LEU A 3 -19.61 -20.14 8.85
CA LEU A 3 -19.26 -19.85 10.22
C LEU A 3 -19.93 -18.55 10.65
N GLU A 4 -20.33 -18.46 11.91
CA GLU A 4 -20.74 -17.19 12.48
C GLU A 4 -19.52 -16.32 12.78
N LEU A 5 -19.66 -14.99 12.61
CA LEU A 5 -18.57 -14.05 12.86
C LEU A 5 -18.02 -14.15 14.28
N HIS A 6 -18.89 -14.45 15.25
CA HIS A 6 -18.48 -14.60 16.64
C HIS A 6 -17.54 -15.78 16.85
N GLN A 7 -17.63 -16.86 16.04
CA GLN A 7 -16.76 -18.05 16.12
C GLN A 7 -15.33 -17.79 15.66
N LEU A 8 -15.10 -16.67 14.95
CA LEU A 8 -13.79 -16.29 14.43
C LEU A 8 -12.94 -15.62 15.50
N ASP A 9 -11.74 -16.13 15.67
CA ASP A 9 -10.64 -15.46 16.34
C ASP A 9 -9.82 -14.68 15.30
N ARG A 10 -9.66 -13.37 15.55
CA ARG A 10 -9.00 -12.43 14.64
C ARG A 10 -7.65 -11.94 15.16
N ARG A 11 -6.99 -12.68 16.07
CA ARG A 11 -5.73 -12.31 16.72
C ARG A 11 -4.62 -11.85 15.77
N TYR A 12 -4.57 -12.39 14.55
CA TYR A 12 -3.56 -12.04 13.55
C TYR A 12 -3.94 -10.87 12.63
N GLU A 13 -5.12 -10.27 12.82
CA GLU A 13 -5.53 -9.11 12.02
C GLU A 13 -4.58 -7.93 12.18
N ALA A 14 -3.98 -7.76 13.37
CA ALA A 14 -3.00 -6.72 13.66
C ALA A 14 -1.67 -6.90 12.89
N LEU A 15 -1.44 -8.05 12.26
CA LEU A 15 -0.30 -8.26 11.35
C LEU A 15 -0.56 -7.68 9.95
N ARG A 16 -1.74 -7.06 9.72
CA ARG A 16 -2.16 -6.52 8.44
C ARG A 16 -2.44 -5.04 8.54
N THR A 17 -2.18 -4.35 7.44
CA THR A 17 -2.54 -2.95 7.26
C THR A 17 -3.99 -2.82 6.82
N THR A 18 -4.72 -1.86 7.39
CA THR A 18 -6.06 -1.51 6.89
C THR A 18 -5.97 -0.39 5.86
N SER A 19 -6.95 -0.35 4.96
CA SER A 19 -7.04 0.68 3.93
C SER A 19 -8.50 0.93 3.64
N ARG A 20 -8.97 2.15 3.90
CA ARG A 20 -10.38 2.51 3.72
C ARG A 20 -10.85 2.31 2.28
N GLU A 21 -10.02 2.65 1.31
CA GLU A 21 -10.32 2.49 -0.11
C GLU A 21 -10.50 1.00 -0.46
N ARG A 22 -9.56 0.14 -0.06
CA ARG A 22 -9.66 -1.31 -0.30
C ARG A 22 -10.85 -1.93 0.44
N ASP A 23 -11.09 -1.53 1.69
CA ASP A 23 -12.22 -1.99 2.49
C ASP A 23 -13.56 -1.57 1.85
N SER A 24 -13.66 -0.34 1.35
CA SER A 24 -14.88 0.17 0.70
C SER A 24 -15.17 -0.58 -0.61
N ARG A 25 -14.14 -0.90 -1.40
CA ARG A 25 -14.28 -1.76 -2.59
C ARG A 25 -14.79 -3.15 -2.24
N VAL A 26 -14.27 -3.75 -1.17
CA VAL A 26 -14.72 -5.08 -0.71
C VAL A 26 -16.17 -5.02 -0.23
N VAL A 27 -16.56 -4.00 0.53
CA VAL A 27 -17.96 -3.80 0.97
C VAL A 27 -18.89 -3.65 -0.23
N ALA A 28 -18.54 -2.82 -1.21
CA ALA A 28 -19.36 -2.61 -2.41
C ALA A 28 -19.52 -3.91 -3.23
N SER A 29 -18.45 -4.71 -3.37
CA SER A 29 -18.52 -6.01 -4.03
C SER A 29 -19.38 -7.00 -3.25
N LEU A 30 -19.24 -7.07 -1.92
CA LEU A 30 -20.07 -7.94 -1.07
C LEU A 30 -21.55 -7.57 -1.12
N ALA A 31 -21.87 -6.28 -1.14
CA ALA A 31 -23.25 -5.81 -1.21
C ALA A 31 -23.92 -6.16 -2.55
N ARG A 32 -23.18 -6.09 -3.65
CA ARG A 32 -23.71 -6.35 -5.00
C ARG A 32 -23.74 -7.84 -5.34
N ASP A 33 -22.64 -8.54 -5.04
CA ASP A 33 -22.38 -9.88 -5.56
C ASP A 33 -22.41 -10.94 -4.44
N GLY A 34 -22.51 -10.55 -3.17
CA GLY A 34 -22.36 -11.46 -2.04
C GLY A 34 -20.92 -11.97 -1.87
N GLN A 35 -20.72 -12.93 -0.97
CA GLN A 35 -19.41 -13.53 -0.76
C GLN A 35 -19.08 -14.58 -1.82
N GLN A 36 -18.26 -14.18 -2.81
CA GLN A 36 -17.82 -15.07 -3.89
C GLN A 36 -16.71 -16.04 -3.47
N LEU A 37 -15.75 -15.57 -2.66
CA LEU A 37 -14.60 -16.37 -2.22
C LEU A 37 -14.62 -16.62 -0.70
N PRO A 38 -14.34 -17.86 -0.26
CA PRO A 38 -14.31 -18.20 1.15
C PRO A 38 -13.15 -17.49 1.87
N VAL A 39 -13.32 -17.19 3.16
CA VAL A 39 -12.21 -16.81 4.04
C VAL A 39 -11.39 -18.05 4.40
N VAL A 40 -10.15 -17.86 4.84
CA VAL A 40 -9.30 -18.97 5.26
C VAL A 40 -9.21 -19.01 6.77
N VAL A 41 -9.51 -20.17 7.34
CA VAL A 41 -9.42 -20.42 8.77
C VAL A 41 -8.63 -21.69 9.06
N ILE A 42 -8.25 -21.87 10.31
CA ILE A 42 -7.82 -23.15 10.90
C ILE A 42 -8.64 -23.41 12.16
N ALA A 43 -8.75 -24.66 12.57
CA ALA A 43 -9.38 -25.00 13.85
C ALA A 43 -8.58 -24.39 15.00
N ALA A 44 -9.27 -23.76 15.96
CA ALA A 44 -8.65 -23.36 17.21
C ALA A 44 -8.56 -24.56 18.16
N THR A 45 -7.85 -24.41 19.28
CA THR A 45 -7.83 -25.40 20.37
C THR A 45 -9.20 -25.60 20.99
N ASP A 46 -10.00 -24.53 21.07
CA ASP A 46 -11.35 -24.57 21.62
C ASP A 46 -12.34 -25.11 20.59
N ALA A 47 -13.15 -26.09 21.00
CA ALA A 47 -14.13 -26.70 20.12
C ALA A 47 -15.12 -25.66 19.55
N GLY A 48 -15.32 -25.69 18.23
CA GLY A 48 -16.23 -24.77 17.54
C GLY A 48 -15.69 -23.35 17.33
N ARG A 49 -14.42 -23.08 17.67
CA ARG A 49 -13.72 -21.82 17.40
C ARG A 49 -12.74 -21.98 16.24
N TYR A 50 -12.56 -20.91 15.48
CA TYR A 50 -11.71 -20.91 14.29
C TYR A 50 -10.80 -19.69 14.26
N ILE A 51 -9.53 -19.88 13.94
CA ILE A 51 -8.58 -18.77 13.80
C ILE A 51 -8.59 -18.30 12.36
N LEU A 52 -8.91 -17.02 12.15
CA LEU A 52 -8.90 -16.40 10.83
C LEU A 52 -7.45 -16.15 10.38
N VAL A 53 -7.07 -16.74 9.24
CA VAL A 53 -5.72 -16.63 8.66
C VAL A 53 -5.72 -15.63 7.49
N ASP A 54 -6.78 -15.64 6.69
CA ASP A 54 -6.96 -14.72 5.58
C ASP A 54 -8.42 -14.33 5.34
N GLY A 55 -8.65 -13.17 4.74
CA GLY A 55 -9.99 -12.66 4.43
C GLY A 55 -10.51 -11.62 5.42
N TYR A 56 -9.64 -10.99 6.22
CA TYR A 56 -10.00 -9.95 7.20
C TYR A 56 -10.87 -8.81 6.61
N LYS A 57 -10.55 -8.34 5.41
CA LYS A 57 -11.33 -7.30 4.71
C LYS A 57 -12.77 -7.76 4.45
N ARG A 58 -12.95 -9.04 4.08
CA ARG A 58 -14.25 -9.66 3.84
C ARG A 58 -15.04 -9.78 5.13
N VAL A 59 -14.41 -10.28 6.20
CA VAL A 59 -15.04 -10.35 7.54
C VAL A 59 -15.50 -8.98 8.03
N ARG A 60 -14.64 -7.94 7.93
CA ARG A 60 -15.04 -6.56 8.25
C ARG A 60 -16.19 -6.06 7.37
N GLY A 61 -16.17 -6.40 6.09
CA GLY A 61 -17.19 -5.99 5.14
C GLY A 61 -18.56 -6.63 5.41
N LEU A 62 -18.58 -7.95 5.64
CA LEU A 62 -19.80 -8.70 6.01
C LEU A 62 -20.41 -8.15 7.31
N HIS A 63 -19.57 -7.93 8.33
CA HIS A 63 -20.00 -7.32 9.59
C HIS A 63 -20.65 -5.94 9.38
N ARG A 64 -20.06 -5.08 8.53
CA ARG A 64 -20.62 -3.76 8.19
C ARG A 64 -21.95 -3.84 7.45
N LEU A 65 -22.20 -4.93 6.73
CA LEU A 65 -23.44 -5.18 6.00
C LEU A 65 -24.49 -5.89 6.87
N GLY A 66 -24.21 -6.12 8.16
CA GLY A 66 -25.10 -6.86 9.05
C GLY A 66 -25.23 -8.34 8.70
N GLN A 67 -24.22 -8.91 8.03
CA GLN A 67 -24.18 -10.33 7.71
C GLN A 67 -23.33 -11.06 8.77
N ASP A 68 -23.98 -11.90 9.55
CA ASP A 68 -23.34 -12.64 10.65
C ASP A 68 -22.71 -13.96 10.23
N LEU A 69 -22.98 -14.41 9.00
CA LEU A 69 -22.40 -15.62 8.43
C LEU A 69 -21.28 -15.29 7.45
N VAL A 70 -20.22 -16.10 7.48
CA VAL A 70 -19.11 -16.04 6.54
C VAL A 70 -18.78 -17.43 6.02
N ARG A 71 -18.68 -17.54 4.70
CA ARG A 71 -18.21 -18.75 4.04
C ARG A 71 -16.71 -18.90 4.25
N ALA A 72 -16.28 -20.06 4.75
CA ALA A 72 -14.89 -20.34 5.10
C ALA A 72 -14.40 -21.68 4.53
N THR A 73 -13.10 -21.73 4.25
CA THR A 73 -12.32 -22.93 4.00
C THR A 73 -11.40 -23.14 5.20
N CYS A 74 -11.51 -24.31 5.84
CA CYS A 74 -10.63 -24.70 6.94
C CYS A 74 -9.40 -25.41 6.37
N TRP A 75 -8.21 -24.94 6.72
CA TRP A 75 -6.98 -25.66 6.48
C TRP A 75 -6.68 -26.60 7.64
N ASP A 76 -6.14 -27.77 7.29
CA ASP A 76 -5.55 -28.70 8.24
C ASP A 76 -4.04 -28.45 8.30
N LEU A 77 -3.68 -27.34 8.95
CA LEU A 77 -2.30 -26.89 9.11
C LEU A 77 -2.12 -26.32 10.53
N PRO A 78 -0.94 -26.52 11.14
CA PRO A 78 -0.62 -25.81 12.36
C PRO A 78 -0.56 -24.29 12.12
N GLU A 79 -0.78 -23.50 13.18
CA GLU A 79 -0.87 -22.04 13.09
C GLU A 79 0.31 -21.37 12.34
N PRO A 80 1.60 -21.67 12.65
CA PRO A 80 2.70 -20.97 11.97
C PRO A 80 2.80 -21.33 10.48
N GLU A 81 2.52 -22.57 10.10
CA GLU A 81 2.46 -23.00 8.69
C GLU A 81 1.30 -22.33 7.95
N ALA A 82 0.13 -22.22 8.59
CA ALA A 82 -1.02 -21.54 7.99
C ALA A 82 -0.75 -20.05 7.75
N LEU A 83 -0.11 -19.36 8.70
CA LEU A 83 0.30 -17.96 8.52
C LEU A 83 1.27 -17.77 7.36
N LEU A 84 2.26 -18.66 7.23
CA LEU A 84 3.24 -18.64 6.15
C LEU A 84 2.60 -18.94 4.80
N LEU A 85 1.73 -19.95 4.70
CA LEU A 85 1.01 -20.26 3.47
C LEU A 85 0.07 -19.12 3.07
N GLY A 86 -0.69 -18.57 4.03
CA GLY A 86 -1.55 -17.42 3.81
C GLY A 86 -0.78 -16.20 3.30
N ARG A 87 0.44 -15.97 3.82
CA ARG A 87 1.34 -14.95 3.28
C ARG A 87 1.71 -15.22 1.81
N LEU A 88 2.12 -16.44 1.49
CA LEU A 88 2.54 -16.81 0.13
C LEU A 88 1.41 -16.63 -0.89
N MET A 89 0.18 -17.01 -0.54
CA MET A 89 -0.99 -16.84 -1.42
C MET A 89 -1.30 -15.38 -1.73
N ARG A 90 -0.99 -14.46 -0.81
CA ARG A 90 -1.18 -13.02 -0.98
C ARG A 90 0.01 -12.29 -1.60
N ALA A 91 1.07 -13.00 -1.98
CA ALA A 91 2.31 -12.34 -2.43
C ALA A 91 2.09 -11.38 -3.61
N ALA A 92 1.11 -11.66 -4.48
CA ALA A 92 0.74 -10.80 -5.60
C ALA A 92 0.08 -9.47 -5.18
N GLU A 93 -0.56 -9.40 -4.00
CA GLU A 93 -1.21 -8.16 -3.52
C GLU A 93 -0.22 -7.11 -2.99
N GLY A 94 1.06 -7.46 -2.86
CA GLY A 94 2.09 -6.59 -2.30
C GLY A 94 1.99 -6.52 -0.77
N GLU A 95 2.84 -7.28 -0.09
CA GLU A 95 3.02 -7.19 1.37
C GLU A 95 3.97 -6.04 1.72
N SER A 96 3.55 -5.15 2.61
CA SER A 96 4.44 -4.09 3.09
C SER A 96 5.55 -4.65 3.97
N VAL A 97 6.68 -3.94 4.01
CA VAL A 97 7.83 -4.33 4.84
C VAL A 97 7.49 -4.34 6.34
N LEU A 98 6.51 -3.53 6.78
CA LEU A 98 6.01 -3.58 8.16
C LEU A 98 5.16 -4.83 8.42
N GLU A 99 4.30 -5.24 7.49
CA GLU A 99 3.54 -6.50 7.63
C GLU A 99 4.48 -7.70 7.73
N GLN A 100 5.55 -7.71 6.92
CA GLN A 100 6.63 -8.71 7.04
C GLN A 100 7.27 -8.69 8.43
N ALA A 101 7.56 -7.49 8.95
CA ALA A 101 8.19 -7.33 10.25
C ALA A 101 7.29 -7.81 11.39
N TRP A 102 6.00 -7.49 11.34
CA TRP A 102 5.03 -7.97 12.32
C TRP A 102 4.88 -9.48 12.29
N LEU A 103 4.76 -10.08 11.10
CA LEU A 103 4.65 -11.52 10.98
C LEU A 103 5.92 -12.25 11.44
N VAL A 104 7.10 -11.74 11.08
CA VAL A 104 8.38 -12.31 11.56
C VAL A 104 8.47 -12.23 13.08
N ARG A 105 8.08 -11.10 13.69
CA ARG A 105 8.06 -10.92 15.14
C ARG A 105 7.08 -11.88 15.81
N GLU A 106 5.84 -11.99 15.31
CA GLU A 106 4.84 -12.93 15.83
C GLU A 106 5.34 -14.38 15.79
N LEU A 107 5.92 -14.78 14.65
CA LEU A 107 6.46 -16.13 14.48
C LEU A 107 7.64 -16.43 15.42
N GLN A 108 8.44 -15.43 15.75
CA GLN A 108 9.53 -15.58 16.71
C GLN A 108 9.00 -15.62 18.16
N GLU A 109 8.22 -14.61 18.56
CA GLU A 109 7.81 -14.41 19.95
C GLU A 109 6.82 -15.46 20.43
N ARG A 110 5.85 -15.82 19.59
CA ARG A 110 4.78 -16.75 19.98
C ARG A 110 5.08 -18.21 19.69
N PHE A 111 5.84 -18.49 18.63
CA PHE A 111 6.14 -19.87 18.19
C PHE A 111 7.60 -20.27 18.40
N GLY A 112 8.44 -19.38 18.95
CA GLY A 112 9.83 -19.69 19.28
C GLY A 112 10.71 -20.01 18.06
N LEU A 113 10.30 -19.62 16.84
CA LEU A 113 11.06 -19.95 15.65
C LEU A 113 12.40 -19.20 15.63
N SER A 114 13.48 -19.95 15.39
CA SER A 114 14.83 -19.38 15.30
C SER A 114 14.97 -18.46 14.09
N LEU A 115 15.99 -17.58 14.11
CA LEU A 115 16.31 -16.72 12.96
C LEU A 115 16.62 -17.56 11.71
N GLU A 116 17.24 -18.73 11.88
CA GLU A 116 17.59 -19.64 10.78
C GLU A 116 16.35 -20.31 10.19
N ASP A 117 15.42 -20.76 11.03
CA ASP A 117 14.17 -21.36 10.57
C ASP A 117 13.28 -20.34 9.86
N LEU A 118 13.18 -19.13 10.41
CA LEU A 118 12.47 -18.02 9.76
C LEU A 118 13.12 -17.68 8.42
N ALA A 119 14.45 -17.60 8.36
CA ALA A 119 15.17 -17.33 7.12
C ALA A 119 14.85 -18.39 6.04
N ARG A 120 14.90 -19.68 6.41
CA ARG A 120 14.56 -20.80 5.52
C ARG A 120 13.11 -20.71 5.03
N ARG A 121 12.15 -20.53 5.94
CA ARG A 121 10.70 -20.45 5.64
C ARG A 121 10.32 -19.24 4.78
N PHE A 122 11.04 -18.12 4.92
CA PHE A 122 10.82 -16.93 4.09
C PHE A 122 11.62 -16.93 2.78
N GLY A 123 12.53 -17.89 2.58
CA GLY A 123 13.45 -17.91 1.43
C GLY A 123 14.41 -16.72 1.45
N ARG A 124 14.92 -16.35 2.64
CA ARG A 124 15.76 -15.16 2.89
C ARG A 124 16.95 -15.52 3.78
N SER A 125 17.80 -14.55 4.08
CA SER A 125 18.93 -14.73 5.00
C SER A 125 18.56 -14.40 6.45
N PRO A 126 19.29 -14.95 7.45
CA PRO A 126 19.12 -14.55 8.86
C PRO A 126 19.28 -13.04 9.09
N SER A 127 20.19 -12.39 8.35
CA SER A 127 20.32 -10.92 8.40
C SER A 127 19.08 -10.19 7.90
N TRP A 128 18.33 -10.75 6.95
CA TRP A 128 17.04 -10.18 6.51
C TRP A 128 16.01 -10.26 7.64
N VAL A 129 15.94 -11.40 8.34
CA VAL A 129 15.04 -11.62 9.49
C VAL A 129 15.38 -10.65 10.62
N SER A 130 16.66 -10.53 10.99
CA SER A 130 17.13 -9.59 12.00
C SER A 130 16.75 -8.14 11.69
N ARG A 131 16.87 -7.71 10.42
CA ARG A 131 16.44 -6.35 10.01
C ARG A 131 14.93 -6.13 10.15
N ARG A 132 14.11 -7.16 9.92
CA ARG A 132 12.65 -7.11 10.09
C ARG A 132 12.27 -7.01 11.56
N LEU A 133 12.88 -7.83 12.42
CA LEU A 133 12.72 -7.74 13.87
C LEU A 133 13.14 -6.37 14.40
N GLY A 134 14.31 -5.89 13.98
CA GLY A 134 14.81 -4.56 14.36
C GLY A 134 13.89 -3.42 13.91
N LEU A 135 13.26 -3.54 12.74
CA LEU A 135 12.27 -2.56 12.28
C LEU A 135 11.04 -2.52 13.20
N ALA A 136 10.47 -3.68 13.53
CA ALA A 136 9.31 -3.78 14.42
C ALA A 136 9.63 -3.29 15.84
N ALA A 137 10.86 -3.48 16.32
CA ALA A 137 11.29 -2.99 17.63
C ALA A 137 11.58 -1.47 17.64
N THR A 138 12.18 -0.94 16.56
CA THR A 138 12.62 0.46 16.53
C THR A 138 11.44 1.42 16.40
N LEU A 139 10.48 1.12 15.51
CA LEU A 139 9.32 1.99 15.28
C LEU A 139 8.39 1.93 16.51
N PRO A 140 8.04 3.06 17.16
CA PRO A 140 7.16 3.03 18.32
C PRO A 140 5.81 2.36 18.04
N ASP A 141 5.30 1.60 19.01
CA ASP A 141 4.04 0.86 18.85
C ASP A 141 2.84 1.78 18.56
N THR A 142 2.82 2.99 19.10
CA THR A 142 1.83 4.03 18.76
C THR A 142 1.82 4.29 17.25
N ILE A 143 2.99 4.49 16.64
CA ILE A 143 3.10 4.74 15.19
C ILE A 143 2.71 3.49 14.40
N GLN A 144 3.14 2.31 14.85
CA GLN A 144 2.72 1.05 14.23
C GLN A 144 1.20 0.88 14.25
N GLN A 145 0.54 1.24 15.36
CA GLN A 145 -0.91 1.17 15.47
C GLN A 145 -1.60 2.13 14.50
N LEU A 146 -1.11 3.37 14.36
CA LEU A 146 -1.63 4.31 13.37
C LEU A 146 -1.49 3.78 11.92
N VAL A 147 -0.45 3.01 11.63
CA VAL A 147 -0.28 2.32 10.35
C VAL A 147 -1.25 1.15 10.20
N ARG A 148 -1.45 0.33 11.24
CA ARG A 148 -2.45 -0.75 11.25
C ARG A 148 -3.86 -0.22 10.99
N ASP A 149 -4.22 0.88 11.66
CA ASP A 149 -5.49 1.59 11.50
C ASP A 149 -5.65 2.30 10.13
N GLY A 150 -4.62 2.27 9.28
CA GLY A 150 -4.64 2.90 7.98
C GLY A 150 -4.68 4.43 8.02
N LYS A 151 -4.33 5.04 9.18
CA LYS A 151 -4.21 6.49 9.36
C LYS A 151 -2.89 7.02 8.79
N LEU A 152 -1.85 6.17 8.80
CA LEU A 152 -0.55 6.47 8.19
C LEU A 152 -0.15 5.39 7.19
N SER A 153 0.51 5.80 6.11
CA SER A 153 1.07 4.87 5.13
C SER A 153 2.24 4.09 5.73
N PRO A 154 2.32 2.75 5.55
CA PRO A 154 3.49 1.97 5.96
C PRO A 154 4.79 2.52 5.37
N HIS A 155 4.75 2.94 4.10
CA HIS A 155 5.90 3.51 3.42
C HIS A 155 6.34 4.83 4.05
N ALA A 156 5.39 5.71 4.36
CA ALA A 156 5.68 7.00 4.98
C ALA A 156 6.27 6.82 6.39
N ALA A 157 5.70 5.91 7.18
CA ALA A 157 6.21 5.58 8.51
C ALA A 157 7.66 5.10 8.47
N MET A 158 7.99 4.18 7.55
CA MET A 158 9.36 3.67 7.41
C MET A 158 10.34 4.71 6.89
N LYS A 159 9.94 5.53 5.91
CA LYS A 159 10.85 6.46 5.23
C LYS A 159 11.09 7.74 6.02
N HIS A 160 10.11 8.20 6.80
CA HIS A 160 10.14 9.53 7.42
C HIS A 160 10.03 9.48 8.95
N LEU A 161 9.11 8.68 9.50
CA LEU A 161 8.91 8.62 10.96
C LEU A 161 9.93 7.72 11.66
N LEU A 162 10.40 6.63 11.04
CA LEU A 162 11.41 5.76 11.63
C LEU A 162 12.76 6.47 11.86
N PRO A 163 13.34 7.22 10.87
CA PRO A 163 14.54 8.02 11.13
C PRO A 163 14.31 9.07 12.22
N LEU A 164 13.15 9.72 12.23
CA LEU A 164 12.81 10.70 13.26
C LEU A 164 12.72 10.03 14.64
N ALA A 165 12.11 8.86 14.76
CA ALA A 165 11.98 8.12 16.01
C ALA A 165 13.33 7.64 16.56
N ARG A 166 14.32 7.39 15.69
CA ARG A 166 15.70 7.09 16.11
C ARG A 166 16.41 8.29 16.72
N ALA A 167 16.13 9.50 16.23
CA ALA A 167 16.75 10.73 16.71
C ALA A 167 15.99 11.35 17.89
N ASN A 168 14.66 11.33 17.84
CA ASN A 168 13.75 11.90 18.84
C ASN A 168 12.47 11.05 18.90
N ARG A 169 12.47 10.04 19.77
CA ARG A 169 11.35 9.10 19.92
C ARG A 169 10.05 9.80 20.32
N ALA A 170 10.09 10.65 21.34
CA ALA A 170 8.91 11.35 21.85
C ALA A 170 8.33 12.31 20.80
N GLY A 171 9.17 13.09 20.14
CA GLY A 171 8.75 14.00 19.07
C GLY A 171 8.16 13.26 17.87
N ALA A 172 8.70 12.10 17.50
CA ALA A 172 8.14 11.29 16.42
C ALA A 172 6.73 10.76 16.75
N ILE A 173 6.50 10.34 18.00
CA ILE A 173 5.19 9.89 18.47
C ILE A 173 4.19 11.04 18.44
N ALA A 174 4.54 12.18 19.07
CA ALA A 174 3.68 13.36 19.10
C ALA A 174 3.32 13.85 17.69
N LEU A 175 4.30 13.90 16.79
CA LEU A 175 4.04 14.24 15.39
C LEU A 175 3.12 13.24 14.74
N ALA A 176 3.39 11.94 14.83
CA ALA A 176 2.56 10.92 14.20
C ALA A 176 1.09 10.97 14.68
N GLU A 177 0.86 11.23 15.97
CA GLU A 177 -0.47 11.42 16.55
C GLU A 177 -1.16 12.68 16.00
N ALA A 178 -0.44 13.82 15.94
CA ALA A 178 -0.96 15.05 15.34
C ALA A 178 -1.30 14.89 13.84
N LEU A 179 -0.55 14.05 13.12
CA LEU A 179 -0.79 13.77 11.70
C LEU A 179 -1.94 12.79 11.44
N ALA A 180 -2.25 11.92 12.40
CA ALA A 180 -3.19 10.81 12.20
C ALA A 180 -4.61 11.24 11.78
N PRO A 181 -5.21 12.33 12.32
CA PRO A 181 -6.52 12.82 11.88
C PRO A 181 -6.51 13.30 10.42
N LEU A 182 -5.41 13.89 9.96
CA LEU A 182 -5.26 14.43 8.60
C LEU A 182 -5.13 13.34 7.54
N ARG A 183 -4.65 12.14 7.92
CA ARG A 183 -4.35 11.03 7.02
C ARG A 183 -3.49 11.45 5.82
N PRO A 184 -2.33 12.07 6.08
CA PRO A 184 -1.53 12.67 5.03
C PRO A 184 -1.01 11.62 4.04
N SER A 185 -0.84 12.04 2.79
CA SER A 185 -0.08 11.29 1.80
C SER A 185 1.38 11.11 2.24
N THR A 186 2.10 10.20 1.59
CA THR A 186 3.55 10.04 1.79
C THR A 186 4.31 11.36 1.62
N ARG A 187 3.94 12.15 0.59
CA ARG A 187 4.58 13.44 0.31
C ARG A 187 4.34 14.46 1.41
N GLN A 188 3.10 14.57 1.88
CA GLN A 188 2.75 15.46 2.98
C GLN A 188 3.45 15.03 4.27
N THR A 189 3.47 13.73 4.57
CA THR A 189 4.21 13.19 5.73
C THR A 189 5.69 13.55 5.66
N ALA A 190 6.32 13.41 4.48
CA ALA A 190 7.72 13.78 4.27
C ALA A 190 7.99 15.26 4.59
N LEU A 191 7.13 16.15 4.08
CA LEU A 191 7.23 17.59 4.33
C LEU A 191 7.12 17.91 5.83
N LEU A 192 6.12 17.36 6.50
CA LEU A 192 5.86 17.59 7.92
C LEU A 192 7.01 17.07 8.80
N CYS A 193 7.53 15.88 8.50
CA CYS A 193 8.68 15.33 9.22
C CYS A 193 9.94 16.18 9.01
N ALA A 194 10.18 16.66 7.79
CA ALA A 194 11.32 17.53 7.47
C ALA A 194 11.21 18.90 8.13
N ALA A 195 10.00 19.45 8.26
CA ALA A 195 9.76 20.69 8.99
C ALA A 195 9.98 20.49 10.50
N PHE A 196 9.43 19.42 11.08
CA PHE A 196 9.61 19.09 12.49
C PHE A 196 11.09 18.89 12.86
N ALA A 197 11.84 18.16 12.02
CA ALA A 197 13.25 17.89 12.26
C ALA A 197 14.10 19.17 12.28
N ARG A 198 13.82 20.14 11.38
CA ARG A 198 14.60 21.38 11.23
C ARG A 198 14.10 22.54 12.08
N GLY A 199 12.86 22.50 12.55
CA GLY A 199 12.23 23.59 13.31
C GLY A 199 12.85 23.80 14.69
N SER A 200 12.73 25.04 15.21
CA SER A 200 12.97 25.33 16.63
C SER A 200 11.89 24.69 17.50
N GLU A 201 12.08 24.70 18.82
CA GLU A 201 11.09 24.18 19.78
C GLU A 201 9.71 24.84 19.60
N ALA A 202 9.65 26.17 19.56
CA ALA A 202 8.42 26.91 19.31
C ALA A 202 7.78 26.54 17.95
N SER A 203 8.58 26.37 16.89
CA SER A 203 8.04 25.93 15.59
C SER A 203 7.52 24.49 15.62
N ARG A 204 8.14 23.60 16.39
CA ARG A 204 7.68 22.21 16.56
C ARG A 204 6.35 22.18 17.31
N GLU A 205 6.21 22.93 18.39
CA GLU A 205 4.95 23.03 19.14
C GLU A 205 3.80 23.53 18.25
N GLN A 206 4.03 24.61 17.50
CA GLN A 206 3.04 25.13 16.55
C GLN A 206 2.68 24.11 15.46
N LEU A 207 3.67 23.37 14.95
CA LEU A 207 3.45 22.31 13.96
C LEU A 207 2.63 21.14 14.52
N LEU A 208 2.80 20.79 15.80
CA LEU A 208 2.02 19.75 16.46
C LEU A 208 0.57 20.18 16.70
N LEU A 209 0.35 21.45 17.01
CA LEU A 209 -0.99 22.02 17.19
C LEU A 209 -1.74 22.19 15.86
N HIS A 210 -1.05 22.64 14.82
CA HIS A 210 -1.64 23.01 13.54
C HIS A 210 -0.88 22.48 12.32
N PRO A 211 -0.75 21.15 12.17
CA PRO A 211 -0.01 20.56 11.05
C PRO A 211 -0.62 20.88 9.67
N GLU A 212 -1.92 21.12 9.60
CA GLU A 212 -2.65 21.48 8.39
C GLU A 212 -2.24 22.83 7.80
N LEU A 213 -1.76 23.78 8.62
CA LEU A 213 -1.35 25.09 8.15
C LEU A 213 -0.13 25.00 7.22
N LEU A 214 0.83 24.15 7.59
CA LEU A 214 1.99 23.91 6.73
C LEU A 214 1.59 23.22 5.43
N LEU A 215 0.66 22.26 5.50
CA LEU A 215 0.17 21.59 4.29
C LEU A 215 -0.50 22.58 3.34
N ARG A 216 -1.40 23.43 3.84
CA ARG A 216 -2.06 24.49 3.06
C ARG A 216 -1.07 25.51 2.49
N ALA A 217 -0.04 25.87 3.25
CA ALA A 217 0.99 26.80 2.77
C ALA A 217 1.89 26.17 1.69
N SER A 218 2.02 24.84 1.69
CA SER A 218 2.83 24.07 0.74
C SER A 218 2.08 23.56 -0.48
N GLU A 219 0.74 23.55 -0.41
CA GLU A 219 -0.08 23.40 -1.59
C GLU A 219 0.20 24.60 -2.48
N PRO A 220 0.46 24.39 -3.79
CA PRO A 220 0.50 25.52 -4.70
C PRO A 220 -0.82 26.26 -4.49
N ARG A 221 -0.75 27.53 -4.07
CA ARG A 221 -1.91 28.43 -4.05
C ARG A 221 -2.58 28.22 -5.39
N GLY A 222 -3.79 27.65 -5.38
CA GLY A 222 -4.39 27.13 -6.59
C GLY A 222 -4.16 28.09 -7.74
N ASP A 223 -3.32 27.68 -8.69
CA ASP A 223 -3.64 28.07 -10.05
C ASP A 223 -5.07 27.58 -10.23
N LYS A 224 -5.90 28.47 -10.78
CA LYS A 224 -7.26 28.15 -11.20
C LYS A 224 -7.26 26.73 -11.79
N PRO A 225 -8.33 25.92 -11.61
CA PRO A 225 -8.44 24.64 -12.31
C PRO A 225 -7.94 24.88 -13.73
N ASP A 226 -6.87 24.15 -14.13
CA ASP A 226 -6.20 24.40 -15.40
C ASP A 226 -7.31 24.58 -16.42
N ASP A 227 -7.27 25.70 -17.15
CA ASP A 227 -8.13 25.88 -18.31
C ASP A 227 -8.15 24.52 -19.04
N PRO A 228 -9.31 23.89 -19.30
CA PRO A 228 -9.35 22.58 -19.95
C PRO A 228 -8.46 22.52 -21.20
N ALA A 229 -8.22 23.67 -21.85
CA ALA A 229 -7.21 23.83 -22.88
C ALA A 229 -5.76 23.57 -22.41
N GLN A 230 -5.31 24.17 -21.29
CA GLN A 230 -3.97 23.94 -20.73
C GLN A 230 -3.74 22.50 -20.23
N GLU A 231 -4.77 21.85 -19.68
CA GLU A 231 -4.68 20.44 -19.30
C GLU A 231 -4.50 19.55 -20.55
N LEU A 232 -5.29 19.79 -21.59
CA LEU A 232 -5.16 19.09 -22.87
C LEU A 232 -3.79 19.36 -23.54
N GLU A 233 -3.30 20.61 -23.50
CA GLU A 233 -1.97 20.97 -24.00
C GLU A 233 -0.84 20.21 -23.27
N ARG A 234 -0.94 20.08 -21.94
CA ARG A 234 0.02 19.31 -21.15
C ARG A 234 -0.01 17.84 -21.49
N ASP A 235 -1.20 17.25 -21.66
CA ASP A 235 -1.37 15.85 -22.03
C ASP A 235 -0.79 15.55 -23.42
N VAL A 236 -1.09 16.39 -24.41
CA VAL A 236 -0.51 16.30 -25.77
C VAL A 236 1.01 16.50 -25.72
N GLY A 237 1.50 17.45 -24.91
CA GLY A 237 2.93 17.67 -24.67
C GLY A 237 3.62 16.45 -24.05
N ALA A 238 2.95 15.76 -23.12
CA ALA A 238 3.45 14.55 -22.47
C ALA A 238 3.61 13.40 -23.48
N VAL A 239 2.67 13.23 -24.41
CA VAL A 239 2.77 12.26 -25.53
C VAL A 239 4.05 12.51 -26.34
N GLY A 240 4.30 13.77 -26.73
CA GLY A 240 5.52 14.15 -27.44
C GLY A 240 6.80 13.89 -26.63
N GLY A 241 6.77 14.14 -25.32
CA GLY A 241 7.88 13.85 -24.41
C GLY A 241 8.18 12.34 -24.29
N ILE A 242 7.14 11.52 -24.19
CA ILE A 242 7.26 10.05 -24.18
C ILE A 242 7.84 9.55 -25.50
N ALA A 243 7.35 10.06 -26.64
CA ALA A 243 7.85 9.69 -27.97
C ALA A 243 9.35 10.00 -28.13
N ARG A 244 9.80 11.20 -27.73
CA ARG A 244 11.22 11.57 -27.76
C ARG A 244 12.09 10.65 -26.89
N ARG A 245 11.64 10.33 -25.67
CA ARG A 245 12.36 9.39 -24.79
C ARG A 245 12.43 7.99 -25.39
N ALA A 246 11.33 7.49 -25.94
CA ALA A 246 11.28 6.19 -26.61
C ALA A 246 12.22 6.15 -27.82
N LEU A 247 12.21 7.20 -28.66
CA LEU A 247 13.12 7.34 -29.79
C LEU A 247 14.59 7.35 -29.37
N GLY A 248 14.91 7.99 -28.25
CA GLY A 248 16.26 7.94 -27.66
C GLY A 248 16.72 6.51 -27.35
N ARG A 249 15.84 5.66 -26.81
CA ARG A 249 16.13 4.24 -26.56
C ARG A 249 16.28 3.43 -27.84
N VAL A 250 15.46 3.71 -28.85
CA VAL A 250 15.55 3.06 -30.17
C VAL A 250 16.89 3.41 -30.84
N ARG A 251 17.27 4.68 -30.85
CA ARG A 251 18.57 5.15 -31.36
C ARG A 251 19.75 4.59 -30.57
N GLY A 252 19.56 4.35 -29.27
CA GLY A 252 20.52 3.67 -28.40
C GLY A 252 20.64 2.15 -28.60
N GLY A 253 20.05 1.59 -29.66
CA GLY A 253 20.23 0.18 -30.04
C GLY A 253 19.38 -0.82 -29.24
N VAL A 254 18.49 -0.37 -28.35
CA VAL A 254 17.66 -1.28 -27.52
C VAL A 254 16.86 -2.26 -28.38
N VAL A 255 16.37 -1.84 -29.54
CA VAL A 255 15.59 -2.70 -30.45
C VAL A 255 16.44 -3.81 -31.07
N GLN A 256 17.74 -3.56 -31.30
CA GLN A 256 18.66 -4.54 -31.91
C GLN A 256 19.04 -5.65 -30.92
N GLN A 257 18.86 -5.42 -29.62
CA GLN A 257 19.14 -6.38 -28.54
C GLN A 257 17.95 -7.30 -28.22
N LEU A 258 16.77 -7.05 -28.80
CA LEU A 258 15.55 -7.81 -28.53
C LEU A 258 15.49 -9.11 -29.33
N LEU A 259 14.91 -10.15 -28.73
CA LEU A 259 14.61 -11.41 -29.41
C LEU A 259 13.47 -11.24 -30.44
N PRO A 260 13.39 -12.07 -31.49
CA PRO A 260 12.32 -11.98 -32.51
C PRO A 260 10.87 -11.86 -31.99
N PRO A 261 10.42 -12.64 -30.97
CA PRO A 261 9.06 -12.48 -30.43
C PRO A 261 8.84 -11.14 -29.70
N GLU A 262 9.88 -10.57 -29.10
CA GLU A 262 9.83 -9.27 -28.42
C GLU A 262 9.78 -8.14 -29.44
N GLN A 263 10.53 -8.25 -30.54
CA GLN A 263 10.45 -7.33 -31.68
C GLN A 263 9.05 -7.34 -32.29
N ALA A 264 8.44 -8.52 -32.47
CA ALA A 264 7.07 -8.64 -32.97
C ALA A 264 6.04 -7.98 -32.03
N ARG A 265 6.20 -8.14 -30.71
CA ARG A 265 5.35 -7.47 -29.71
C ARG A 265 5.53 -5.95 -29.77
N LEU A 266 6.77 -5.48 -29.81
CA LEU A 266 7.09 -4.05 -29.92
C LEU A 266 6.48 -3.43 -31.19
N ARG A 267 6.57 -4.11 -32.34
CA ARG A 267 5.93 -3.67 -33.59
C ARG A 267 4.41 -3.53 -33.45
N ARG A 268 3.73 -4.49 -32.81
CA ARG A 268 2.29 -4.41 -32.56
C ARG A 268 1.93 -3.25 -31.64
N THR A 269 2.67 -3.06 -30.56
CA THR A 269 2.47 -1.93 -29.63
C THR A 269 2.71 -0.59 -30.34
N ALA A 270 3.76 -0.48 -31.15
CA ALA A 270 4.06 0.72 -31.92
C ALA A 270 2.96 1.03 -32.94
N ALA A 271 2.41 0.01 -33.62
CA ALA A 271 1.29 0.18 -34.54
C ALA A 271 0.00 0.63 -33.83
N GLY A 272 -0.24 0.15 -32.60
CA GLY A 272 -1.34 0.64 -31.75
C GLY A 272 -1.17 2.10 -31.37
N ALA A 273 -0.02 2.43 -30.78
CA ALA A 273 0.29 3.80 -30.38
C ALA A 273 0.23 4.79 -31.55
N ARG A 274 0.66 4.38 -32.76
CA ARG A 274 0.55 5.21 -33.96
C ARG A 274 -0.90 5.56 -34.26
N ARG A 275 -1.81 4.57 -34.27
CA ARG A 275 -3.24 4.81 -34.51
C ARG A 275 -3.86 5.71 -33.46
N ASP A 276 -3.53 5.51 -32.19
CA ASP A 276 -4.10 6.31 -31.09
C ASP A 276 -3.67 7.78 -31.20
N VAL A 277 -2.39 8.03 -31.54
CA VAL A 277 -1.86 9.39 -31.76
C VAL A 277 -2.43 10.01 -33.03
N GLU A 278 -2.50 9.28 -34.13
CA GLU A 278 -3.12 9.76 -35.38
C GLU A 278 -4.60 10.13 -35.17
N HIS A 279 -5.35 9.30 -34.44
CA HIS A 279 -6.74 9.57 -34.10
C HIS A 279 -6.89 10.80 -33.19
N LEU A 280 -6.03 10.92 -32.16
CA LEU A 280 -6.00 12.08 -31.28
C LEU A 280 -5.75 13.38 -32.07
N VAL A 281 -4.69 13.41 -32.89
CA VAL A 281 -4.34 14.58 -33.71
C VAL A 281 -5.45 14.92 -34.68
N SER A 282 -5.99 13.94 -35.42
CA SER A 282 -7.10 14.17 -36.36
C SER A 282 -8.37 14.67 -35.66
N THR A 283 -8.62 14.25 -34.41
CA THR A 283 -9.76 14.74 -33.63
C THR A 283 -9.54 16.20 -33.22
N ILE A 284 -8.34 16.55 -32.77
CA ILE A 284 -7.99 17.94 -32.41
C ILE A 284 -8.08 18.86 -33.63
N GLU A 285 -7.53 18.46 -34.79
CA GLU A 285 -7.58 19.25 -36.03
C GLU A 285 -8.99 19.47 -36.56
N LYS A 286 -9.93 18.55 -36.31
CA LYS A 286 -11.34 18.71 -36.69
C LYS A 286 -12.08 19.68 -35.77
N GLU A 287 -11.76 19.67 -34.48
CA GLU A 287 -12.40 20.51 -33.46
C GLU A 287 -11.78 21.92 -33.40
N VAL A 288 -10.54 22.08 -33.88
CA VAL A 288 -9.82 23.35 -33.97
C VAL A 288 -9.41 23.59 -35.44
N PRO A 289 -10.32 24.09 -36.29
CA PRO A 289 -9.98 24.40 -37.67
C PRO A 289 -8.94 25.52 -37.75
N ASP A 290 -7.98 25.39 -38.68
CA ASP A 290 -6.94 26.39 -38.95
C ASP A 290 -7.56 27.79 -39.06
N VAL A 291 -7.27 28.64 -38.08
CA VAL A 291 -7.36 30.09 -38.26
C VAL A 291 -6.06 30.47 -38.94
N GLY A 292 -6.11 30.56 -40.28
CA GLY A 292 -4.96 30.84 -41.13
C GLY A 292 -4.19 32.12 -40.79
#